data_AF-A0A956Q5E9-F1
#
_entry.id   AF-A0A956Q5E9-F1
#
_cell.length_a   1.000
_cell.length_b   1.000
_cell.length_c   1.000
_cell.angle_alpha   90.00
_cell.angle_beta   90.00
_cell.angle_gamma   90.00
#
_symmetry.space_group_name_H-M   'P 1'
#
loop_
_entity.id
_entity.type
_entity.pdbx_description
1 polymer ?
#
loop_
_entity_poly.entity_id
_entity_poly.type
_entity_poly.pdbx_seq_one_letter_code
_entity_poly.pdbx_strand_id
1 'polypeptide(L)' 'MSPSKPLFSQAKPLIGVLQLLPLPGAPNWQGALADVVARAEQEAAALVTGGMDGLIIENTFDHPQNPDR' A
#
# COMPACT_ATOMS: atom_id res chain seq x y z
N MET A 1 13.58 31.45 -5.33
CA MET A 1 13.03 30.25 -4.68
C MET A 1 14.19 29.46 -4.10
N SER A 2 14.19 29.21 -2.79
CA SER A 2 15.16 28.29 -2.17
C SER A 2 14.81 26.85 -2.59
N PRO A 3 15.79 25.97 -2.85
CA PRO A 3 15.51 24.58 -3.18
C PRO A 3 14.83 23.89 -1.99
N SER A 4 13.76 23.12 -2.26
CA SER A 4 13.08 22.31 -1.27
C SER A 4 13.99 21.19 -0.76
N LYS A 5 13.88 20.86 0.52
CA LYS A 5 14.59 19.73 1.12
C LYS A 5 14.22 18.42 0.40
N PRO A 6 15.17 17.49 0.15
CA PRO A 6 14.86 16.22 -0.49
C PRO A 6 13.94 15.37 0.38
N LEU A 7 13.04 14.63 -0.26
CA LEU A 7 12.06 13.75 0.41
C LEU A 7 12.73 12.54 1.07
N PHE A 8 13.73 11.96 0.41
CA PHE A 8 14.51 10.81 0.90
C PHE A 8 15.97 11.20 1.10
N SER A 9 16.60 10.64 2.12
CA SER A 9 18.05 10.79 2.34
C SER A 9 18.89 9.85 1.48
N GLN A 10 18.29 8.77 0.95
CA GLN A 10 18.98 7.82 0.08
C GLN A 10 19.10 8.34 -1.36
N ALA A 11 20.23 8.05 -2.00
CA ALA A 11 20.44 8.38 -3.42
C ALA A 11 19.54 7.54 -4.35
N LYS A 12 19.13 6.35 -3.91
CA LYS A 12 18.22 5.43 -4.63
C LYS A 12 17.22 4.84 -3.61
N PRO A 13 16.13 5.55 -3.31
CA PRO A 13 15.17 5.08 -2.30
C PRO A 13 14.38 3.87 -2.81
N LEU A 14 14.14 2.91 -1.92
CA LEU A 14 13.24 1.78 -2.14
C LEU A 14 11.82 2.15 -1.68
N ILE A 15 10.83 2.00 -2.56
CA ILE A 15 9.43 2.27 -2.25
C ILE A 15 8.68 0.95 -2.19
N GLY A 16 8.15 0.62 -1.01
CA GLY A 16 7.29 -0.53 -0.81
C GLY A 16 5.87 -0.25 -1.29
N VAL A 17 5.31 -1.15 -2.09
CA VAL A 17 3.90 -1.08 -2.50
C VAL A 17 3.09 -1.87 -1.48
N LEU A 18 2.19 -1.17 -0.78
CA LEU A 18 1.24 -1.77 0.14
C LEU A 18 -0.08 -1.97 -0.60
N GLN A 19 -0.53 -3.21 -0.69
CA GLN A 19 -1.78 -3.56 -1.33
C GLN A 19 -2.89 -3.73 -0.30
N LEU A 20 -3.91 -2.89 -0.37
CA LEU A 20 -5.07 -3.00 0.52
C LEU A 20 -5.95 -4.19 0.15
N LEU A 21 -6.64 -4.77 1.14
CA LEU A 21 -7.81 -5.59 0.85
C LEU A 21 -8.87 -4.75 0.13
N PRO A 22 -9.81 -5.37 -0.63
CA PRO A 22 -10.91 -4.64 -1.26
C PRO A 22 -11.58 -3.67 -0.30
N LEU A 23 -11.90 -2.46 -0.75
CA LEU A 23 -12.54 -1.43 0.06
C LEU A 23 -14.07 -1.46 -0.06
N PRO A 24 -14.80 -0.74 0.81
CA PRO A 24 -16.24 -0.56 0.65
C PRO A 24 -16.60 -0.06 -0.76
N GLY A 25 -17.44 -0.83 -1.47
CA GLY A 25 -17.84 -0.54 -2.85
C GLY A 25 -17.12 -1.37 -3.91
N ALA A 26 -16.05 -2.10 -3.55
CA ALA A 26 -15.41 -3.07 -4.43
C ALA A 26 -16.22 -4.37 -4.53
N PRO A 27 -16.14 -5.11 -5.66
CA PRO A 27 -16.86 -6.38 -5.84
C PRO A 27 -16.60 -7.43 -4.75
N ASN A 28 -15.37 -7.45 -4.22
CA ASN A 28 -14.91 -8.43 -3.24
C ASN A 28 -14.85 -7.88 -1.81
N TRP A 29 -15.63 -6.83 -1.51
CA TRP A 29 -15.69 -6.25 -0.17
C TRP A 29 -16.20 -7.28 0.86
N GLN A 30 -15.43 -7.50 1.94
CA GLN A 30 -15.75 -8.51 2.96
C GLN A 30 -16.51 -7.96 4.18
N GLY A 31 -16.77 -6.65 4.25
CA GLY A 31 -17.67 -6.05 5.25
C GLY A 31 -17.00 -5.37 6.45
N ALA A 32 -15.70 -5.55 6.67
CA ALA A 32 -15.01 -5.06 7.87
C ALA A 32 -13.79 -4.18 7.54
N LEU A 33 -13.90 -2.85 7.77
CA LEU A 33 -12.79 -1.92 7.53
C LEU A 33 -11.63 -2.16 8.50
N ALA A 34 -11.93 -2.66 9.69
CA ALA A 34 -10.92 -3.07 10.66
C ALA A 34 -9.96 -4.13 10.09
N ASP A 35 -10.45 -5.06 9.28
CA ASP A 35 -9.61 -6.12 8.69
C ASP A 35 -8.68 -5.57 7.61
N VAL A 36 -9.15 -4.60 6.82
CA VAL A 36 -8.31 -3.87 5.84
C VAL A 36 -7.17 -3.15 6.57
N VAL A 37 -7.49 -2.44 7.65
CA VAL A 37 -6.50 -1.69 8.43
C VAL A 37 -5.50 -2.64 9.08
N ALA A 38 -5.98 -3.71 9.73
CA ALA A 38 -5.10 -4.71 10.36
C ALA A 38 -4.15 -5.36 9.35
N ARG A 39 -4.65 -5.70 8.14
CA ARG A 39 -3.81 -6.22 7.07
C ARG A 39 -2.79 -5.18 6.58
N ALA A 40 -3.21 -3.94 6.39
CA ALA A 40 -2.34 -2.85 5.95
C ALA A 40 -1.22 -2.60 6.98
N GLU A 41 -1.52 -2.62 8.27
CA GLU A 41 -0.53 -2.48 9.35
C GLU A 41 0.50 -3.61 9.33
N GLN A 42 0.05 -4.86 9.18
CA GLN A 42 0.93 -6.03 9.07
C GLN A 42 1.87 -5.92 7.86
N GLU A 43 1.34 -5.51 6.71
CA GLU A 43 2.12 -5.36 5.48
C GLU A 43 3.11 -4.18 5.55
N ALA A 44 2.67 -3.05 6.11
CA ALA A 44 3.54 -1.90 6.37
C ALA A 44 4.71 -2.29 7.30
N ALA A 45 4.44 -3.02 8.38
CA ALA A 45 5.47 -3.49 9.29
C ALA A 45 6.49 -4.40 8.59
N ALA A 46 6.02 -5.31 7.71
CA ALA A 46 6.89 -6.17 6.92
C ALA A 46 7.76 -5.38 5.94
N LEU A 47 7.18 -4.41 5.21
CA LEU A 47 7.90 -3.56 4.26
C LEU A 47 8.96 -2.68 4.95
N VAL A 48 8.61 -2.08 6.08
CA VAL A 48 9.55 -1.28 6.88
C VAL A 48 10.68 -2.15 7.43
N THR A 49 10.36 -3.33 7.97
CA THR A 49 11.38 -4.29 8.45
C THR A 49 12.26 -4.81 7.30
N GLY A 50 11.71 -4.88 6.09
CA GLY A 50 12.42 -5.23 4.86
C GLY A 50 13.33 -4.12 4.29
N GLY A 51 13.37 -2.94 4.92
CA GLY A 51 14.27 -1.85 4.53
C GLY A 51 13.71 -0.92 3.46
N MET A 52 12.39 -0.81 3.30
CA MET A 52 11.79 0.21 2.43
C MET A 52 11.99 1.61 3.03
N ASP A 53 12.40 2.57 2.20
CA ASP A 53 12.60 3.97 2.59
C ASP A 53 11.28 4.78 2.60
N GLY A 54 10.28 4.27 1.88
CA GLY A 54 8.94 4.85 1.82
C GLY A 54 7.91 3.80 1.43
N LEU A 55 6.64 4.14 1.65
CA LEU A 55 5.51 3.30 1.28
C LEU A 55 4.61 4.06 0.30
N ILE A 56 4.05 3.36 -0.67
CA ILE A 56 2.92 3.82 -1.48
C ILE A 56 1.76 2.85 -1.27
N ILE A 57 0.56 3.39 -1.09
CA ILE A 57 -0.65 2.59 -0.97
C ILE A 57 -1.24 2.45 -2.36
N GLU A 58 -1.41 1.21 -2.79
CA GLU A 58 -2.13 0.85 -4.00
C GLU A 58 -3.34 -0.01 -3.62
N ASN A 59 -4.43 0.14 -4.36
CA ASN A 59 -5.65 -0.61 -4.12
C ASN A 59 -6.10 -1.35 -5.37
N THR A 60 -5.21 -2.17 -5.93
CA THR A 60 -5.50 -2.94 -7.15
C THR A 60 -6.63 -3.95 -6.93
N PHE A 61 -6.88 -4.35 -5.68
CA PHE A 61 -7.93 -5.29 -5.30
C PHE A 61 -9.36 -4.73 -5.42
N ASP A 62 -9.53 -3.43 -5.67
CA ASP A 62 -10.83 -2.84 -6.02
C ASP A 62 -11.25 -3.11 -7.47
N HIS A 63 -10.31 -3.51 -8.34
CA HIS A 63 -10.64 -3.82 -9.72
C HIS A 63 -11.47 -5.10 -9.83
N PRO A 64 -12.46 -5.15 -10.73
CA PRO A 64 -13.15 -6.40 -11.03
C PRO A 64 -12.14 -7.44 -11.51
N GLN A 65 -11.97 -8.50 -10.72
CA GLN A 65 -11.18 -9.65 -11.13
C GLN A 65 -11.96 -10.36 -12.23
N ASN A 66 -11.43 -10.37 -13.45
CA ASN A 66 -12.02 -11.12 -14.53
C ASN A 66 -11.85 -12.62 -14.20
N PRO A 67 -12.93 -13.40 -13.98
CA PRO A 67 -12.81 -14.79 -13.56
C PRO A 67 -12.16 -15.70 -14.61
N ASP A 68 -11.99 -15.22 -15.85
CA ASP A 68 -11.43 -15.95 -16.98
C ASP A 68 -9.92 -15.75 -17.19
N ARG A 69 -9.15 -15.30 -16.18
CA ARG A 69 -7.69 -15.15 -16.30
C ARG A 69 -6.91 -15.74 -15.13
#